data_AF-A0A0B8QNY0-F1
#
_entry.id   AF-A0A0B8QNY0-F1
#
_cell.length_a   1.000
_cell.length_b   1.000
_cell.length_c   1.000
_cell.angle_alpha   90.00
_cell.angle_beta   90.00
_cell.angle_gamma   90.00
#
_symmetry.space_group_name_H-M   'P 1'
#
loop_
_entity.id
_entity.type
_entity.pdbx_description
1 polymer ?
#
loop_
_entity_poly.entity_id
_entity_poly.type
_entity_poly.pdbx_seq_one_letter_code
_entity_poly.pdbx_strand_id
1 'polypeptide(L)' 'MNELSTADKLQVQLPERDEMSLQAYLPESFGPKDLGIESGLMSYRPWL' A
#
# COMPACT_ATOMS: atom_id res chain seq x y z
N MET A 1 0.25 4.89 3.67
CA MET A 1 0.54 3.48 3.31
C MET A 1 -0.22 3.06 2.06
N ASN A 2 -1.52 3.36 1.92
CA ASN A 2 -2.29 3.05 0.71
C ASN A 2 -1.83 3.78 -0.58
N GLU A 3 -0.99 4.81 -0.41
CA GLU A 3 -0.36 5.57 -1.50
C GLU A 3 0.93 4.91 -2.04
N LEU A 4 1.49 3.92 -1.34
CA LEU A 4 2.76 3.29 -1.72
C LEU A 4 2.59 2.47 -3.00
N SER A 5 3.65 2.42 -3.82
CA SER A 5 3.74 1.53 -4.98
C SER A 5 3.58 0.04 -4.62
N THR A 6 3.76 -0.31 -3.34
CA THR A 6 3.65 -1.67 -2.80
C THR A 6 2.48 -1.84 -1.82
N ALA A 7 1.52 -0.91 -1.80
CA ALA A 7 0.40 -0.94 -0.84
C ALA A 7 -0.40 -2.25 -0.86
N ASP A 8 -0.52 -2.90 -2.02
CA ASP A 8 -1.21 -4.18 -2.24
C ASP A 8 -0.44 -5.40 -1.71
N LYS A 9 0.84 -5.23 -1.39
CA LYS A 9 1.73 -6.30 -0.91
C LYS A 9 2.29 -6.03 0.49
N LEU A 10 2.04 -4.86 1.05
CA LEU A 10 2.56 -4.46 2.35
C LEU A 10 1.97 -5.34 3.46
N GLN A 11 2.86 -6.02 4.19
CA GLN A 11 2.53 -6.73 5.42
C GLN A 11 2.81 -5.83 6.62
N VAL A 12 1.88 -5.82 7.57
CA VAL A 12 1.94 -5.05 8.81
C VAL A 12 2.05 -6.03 9.97
N GLN A 13 3.20 -5.99 10.64
CA GLN A 13 3.49 -6.78 11.83
C GLN A 13 3.24 -5.93 13.08
N LEU A 14 2.37 -6.41 13.97
CA LEU A 14 2.20 -5.87 15.32
C LEU A 14 2.79 -6.85 16.34
N PRO A 15 3.27 -6.39 17.51
CA PRO A 15 3.73 -7.29 18.55
C PRO A 15 2.66 -8.33 18.92
N GLU A 16 3.08 -9.60 19.09
CA GLU A 16 2.23 -10.71 19.56
C GLU A 16 1.01 -11.00 18.66
N ARG A 17 1.07 -10.66 17.37
CA ARG A 17 0.03 -10.97 16.39
C ARG A 17 0.67 -11.58 15.15
N ASP A 18 -0.11 -12.32 14.36
CA ASP A 18 0.33 -12.70 13.03
C ASP A 18 0.43 -11.47 12.12
N GLU A 19 1.33 -11.50 11.13
CA GLU A 19 1.37 -10.47 10.11
C GLU A 19 0.06 -10.44 9.32
N MET A 20 -0.40 -9.25 8.96
CA MET A 20 -1.59 -9.09 8.12
C MET A 20 -1.34 -8.05 7.04
N SER A 21 -2.03 -8.18 5.92
CA SER A 21 -1.95 -7.19 4.85
C SER A 21 -2.49 -5.84 5.30
N LEU A 22 -2.05 -4.76 4.64
CA LEU A 22 -2.60 -3.43 4.88
C LEU A 22 -4.14 -3.41 4.70
N GLN A 23 -4.68 -4.16 3.74
CA GLN A 23 -6.11 -4.21 3.43
C GLN A 23 -6.94 -4.83 4.56
N ALA A 24 -6.35 -5.73 5.35
CA ALA A 24 -7.04 -6.30 6.51
C ALA A 24 -7.30 -5.24 7.60
N TYR A 25 -6.43 -4.24 7.69
CA TYR A 25 -6.58 -3.09 8.61
C TYR A 25 -7.34 -1.91 8.00
N LEU A 26 -7.41 -1.85 6.67
CA LEU A 26 -8.06 -0.77 5.93
C LEU A 26 -8.96 -1.35 4.82
N PRO A 27 -10.10 -1.98 5.19
CA PRO A 27 -11.04 -2.53 4.22
C PRO A 27 -11.72 -1.40 3.43
N GLU A 28 -12.07 -1.69 2.17
CA GLU A 28 -12.74 -0.75 1.25
C GLU A 28 -12.05 0.62 1.17
N SER A 29 -10.71 0.59 1.17
CA SER A 29 -9.90 1.79 1.20
C SER A 29 -10.02 2.60 -0.09
N PHE A 30 -10.13 3.91 0.07
CA PHE A 30 -9.96 4.87 -1.02
C PHE A 30 -8.46 5.17 -1.23
N GLY A 31 -8.02 5.32 -2.47
CA GLY A 31 -6.64 5.62 -2.81
C GLY A 31 -6.42 6.00 -4.28
N PRO A 32 -5.15 5.98 -4.75
CA PRO A 32 -4.77 6.43 -6.09
C PRO A 32 -5.52 5.74 -7.23
N LYS A 33 -5.84 4.44 -7.05
CA LYS A 33 -6.55 3.63 -8.04
C LYS A 33 -7.96 4.15 -8.28
N ASP A 34 -8.64 4.66 -7.26
CA ASP A 34 -10.00 5.23 -7.38
C ASP A 34 -10.01 6.55 -8.15
N LEU A 35 -8.85 7.19 -8.27
CA LEU A 35 -8.62 8.41 -9.04
C LEU A 35 -7.99 8.14 -10.42
N GLY A 36 -7.76 6.88 -10.78
CA GLY A 36 -7.09 6.51 -12.04
C GLY A 36 -5.59 6.83 -12.07
N ILE A 37 -4.94 6.96 -10.91
CA ILE A 37 -3.50 7.25 -10.80
C ILE A 37 -2.73 5.93 -10.63
N GLU A 38 -1.83 5.64 -11.55
CA GLU A 38 -1.02 4.41 -11.53
C GLU A 38 0.33 4.58 -10.83
N SER A 39 0.88 5.81 -10.78
CA SER A 39 2.14 6.09 -10.11
C SER A 39 1.96 6.18 -8.59
N GLY A 40 2.45 5.19 -7.85
CA GLY A 40 2.47 5.21 -6.39
C GLY A 40 3.71 5.91 -5.80
N LEU A 41 3.63 6.30 -4.53
CA LEU A 41 4.77 6.78 -3.74
C LEU A 41 5.87 5.70 -3.65
N MET A 42 7.14 6.11 -3.66
CA MET A 42 8.30 5.18 -3.70
C MET A 42 8.33 4.24 -4.92
N SER A 43 7.71 4.63 -6.02
CA SER A 43 7.89 3.93 -7.30
C SER A 43 9.33 4.08 -7.79
N TYR A 44 9.90 3.02 -8.36
CA TYR A 44 11.23 3.06 -8.95
C TYR A 44 11.25 4.05 -10.12
N ARG A 45 12.16 5.03 -10.06
CA ARG A 45 12.42 5.97 -11.15
C ARG A 45 13.90 5.85 -11.53
N PRO A 46 14.25 5.14 -12.62
CA PRO A 46 15.65 4.87 -12.97
C PRO A 46 16.46 6.09 -13.39
N TRP A 47 15.82 7.22 -13.74
CA TRP A 47 16.48 8.37 -14.39
C TRP A 47 15.95 9.73 -13.91
N LEU A 48 15.28 9.74 -12.77
CA LEU A 48 15.04 10.92 -11.93
C LEU A 48 15.77 10.66 -10.61
#